data_AF-A0AA87DXV4-F1
#
_entry.id   AF-A0AA87DXV4-F1
#
_cell.length_a   1.000
_cell.length_b   1.000
_cell.length_c   1.000
_cell.angle_alpha   90.00
_cell.angle_beta   90.00
_cell.angle_gamma   90.00
#
_symmetry.space_group_name_H-M   'P 1'
#
loop_
_entity.id
_entity.type
_entity.pdbx_description
1 polymer ?
#
loop_
_entity_poly.entity_id
_entity_poly.type
_entity_poly.pdbx_seq_one_letter_code
_entity_poly.pdbx_strand_id
1 'polypeptide(L)'
;MNIDKIKLDLVKLIKRKKNVTLVDIENYFNEIGFNYNGNYTICGYNENIIIWDNWNETASDIIQELLESELIDMKPTDEILYYKRKKILLLPVYKRYKPYEQWLPVEFN
;
A
#
# COMPACT_ATOMS: atom_id res chain seq x y z
N MET A 1 8.22 -8.04 -17.40
CA MET A 1 7.92 -6.60 -17.27
C MET A 1 9.12 -5.91 -16.62
N ASN A 2 9.40 -4.65 -16.92
CA ASN A 2 10.59 -3.97 -16.38
C ASN A 2 10.26 -3.32 -15.02
N ILE A 3 10.90 -3.79 -13.93
CA ILE A 3 10.67 -3.32 -12.56
C ILE A 3 11.06 -1.85 -12.38
N ASP A 4 12.15 -1.39 -13.01
CA ASP A 4 12.57 0.02 -12.92
C ASP A 4 11.54 0.95 -13.56
N LYS A 5 10.91 0.49 -14.66
CA LYS A 5 9.80 1.23 -15.27
C LYS A 5 8.60 1.32 -14.33
N ILE A 6 8.24 0.22 -13.67
CA ILE A 6 7.15 0.18 -12.68
C ILE A 6 7.41 1.16 -11.54
N LYS A 7 8.62 1.12 -10.96
CA LYS A 7 9.06 2.05 -9.92
C LYS A 7 8.95 3.50 -10.37
N LEU A 8 9.45 3.83 -11.55
CA LEU A 8 9.38 5.18 -12.12
C LEU A 8 7.94 5.66 -12.33
N ASP A 9 7.07 4.80 -12.84
CA ASP A 9 5.67 5.13 -13.08
C ASP A 9 4.90 5.33 -11.77
N LEU A 10 5.17 4.52 -10.74
CA LEU A 10 4.61 4.68 -9.40
C LEU A 10 5.04 6.00 -8.75
N VAL A 11 6.33 6.36 -8.83
CA VAL A 11 6.82 7.66 -8.35
C VAL A 11 6.10 8.82 -9.05
N LYS A 12 5.92 8.73 -10.38
CA LYS A 12 5.16 9.74 -11.14
C LYS A 12 3.68 9.80 -10.73
N LEU A 13 3.06 8.64 -10.49
CA LEU A 13 1.68 8.54 -10.05
C LEU A 13 1.49 9.24 -8.70
N ILE A 14 2.35 8.92 -7.74
CA ILE A 14 2.33 9.45 -6.36
C ILE A 14 2.62 10.95 -6.36
N LYS A 15 3.66 11.41 -7.05
CA LYS A 15 4.00 12.85 -7.08
C LYS A 15 2.96 13.73 -7.80
N ARG A 16 2.16 13.15 -8.71
CA ARG A 16 1.14 13.89 -9.48
C ARG A 16 -0.22 13.95 -8.79
N LYS A 17 -0.57 12.94 -7.99
CA LYS A 17 -1.90 12.81 -7.37
C LYS A 17 -1.77 12.94 -5.86
N LYS A 18 -2.69 13.67 -5.24
CA LYS A 18 -2.78 13.68 -3.77
C LYS A 18 -3.52 12.44 -3.26
N ASN A 19 -3.17 12.02 -2.06
CA ASN A 19 -3.88 10.98 -1.30
C ASN A 19 -3.90 9.64 -2.05
N VAL A 20 -2.77 9.26 -2.65
CA VAL A 20 -2.62 7.96 -3.33
C VAL A 20 -2.63 6.86 -2.26
N THR A 21 -3.42 5.83 -2.46
CA THR A 21 -3.56 4.70 -1.53
C THR A 21 -3.01 3.43 -2.17
N LEU A 22 -2.86 2.36 -1.38
CA LEU A 22 -2.47 1.04 -1.90
C LEU A 22 -3.46 0.50 -2.95
N VAL A 23 -4.74 0.90 -2.89
CA VAL A 23 -5.74 0.56 -3.92
C VAL A 23 -5.40 1.21 -5.26
N ASP A 24 -4.86 2.43 -5.26
CA ASP A 24 -4.46 3.11 -6.50
C ASP A 24 -3.23 2.43 -7.12
N ILE A 25 -2.34 1.89 -6.28
CA ILE A 25 -1.18 1.10 -6.72
C ILE A 25 -1.63 -0.23 -7.33
N GLU A 26 -2.58 -0.93 -6.71
CA GLU A 26 -3.17 -2.15 -7.28
C GLU A 26 -3.90 -1.88 -8.59
N ASN A 27 -4.61 -0.76 -8.70
CA ASN A 27 -5.24 -0.34 -9.96
C ASN A 27 -4.18 -0.16 -11.05
N TYR A 28 -3.07 0.51 -10.74
CA TYR A 28 -1.94 0.62 -11.67
C TYR A 28 -1.37 -0.75 -12.05
N PHE A 29 -1.17 -1.66 -11.07
CA PHE A 29 -0.71 -3.01 -11.36
C PHE A 29 -1.67 -3.78 -12.27
N ASN A 30 -2.98 -3.69 -12.03
CA ASN A 30 -4.00 -4.27 -12.90
C ASN A 30 -3.95 -3.69 -14.32
N GLU A 31 -3.81 -2.36 -14.45
CA GLU A 31 -3.73 -1.65 -15.74
C GLU A 31 -2.55 -2.14 -16.60
N ILE A 32 -1.42 -2.47 -15.99
CA ILE A 32 -0.22 -2.94 -16.70
C ILE A 32 -0.12 -4.47 -16.79
N GLY A 33 -1.08 -5.21 -16.21
CA GLY A 33 -1.05 -6.67 -16.14
C GLY A 33 0.04 -7.24 -15.22
N PHE A 34 0.43 -6.50 -14.18
CA PHE A 34 1.37 -6.98 -13.15
C PHE A 34 0.62 -7.88 -12.18
N ASN A 35 1.03 -9.15 -12.07
CA ASN A 35 0.49 -10.04 -11.06
C ASN A 35 1.12 -9.72 -9.70
N TYR A 36 0.42 -8.94 -8.87
CA TYR A 36 0.83 -8.61 -7.51
C TYR A 36 0.25 -9.55 -6.45
N ASN A 37 -0.68 -10.44 -6.81
CA ASN A 37 -1.36 -11.30 -5.84
C ASN A 37 -0.35 -12.26 -5.18
N GLY A 38 -0.47 -12.42 -3.87
CA GLY A 38 0.33 -13.32 -3.07
C GLY A 38 -0.27 -13.53 -1.68
N ASN A 39 0.57 -13.91 -0.73
CA ASN A 39 0.18 -14.24 0.65
C ASN A 39 0.99 -13.46 1.70
N TYR A 40 1.72 -12.42 1.28
CA TYR A 40 2.47 -11.56 2.19
C TYR A 40 1.55 -10.50 2.79
N THR A 41 1.85 -10.16 4.04
CA THR A 41 1.17 -9.13 4.82
C THR A 41 2.20 -8.09 5.22
N ILE A 42 1.92 -6.83 4.90
CA ILE A 42 2.73 -5.68 5.28
C ILE A 42 2.25 -5.21 6.64
N CYS A 43 3.13 -5.27 7.63
CA CYS A 43 2.85 -4.86 8.99
C CYS A 43 3.54 -3.53 9.33
N GLY A 44 3.00 -2.80 10.30
CA GLY A 44 3.65 -1.65 10.90
C GLY A 44 4.72 -2.06 11.91
N TYR A 45 4.86 -1.30 13.00
CA TYR A 45 5.88 -1.56 14.03
C TYR A 45 5.69 -2.87 14.82
N ASN A 46 4.55 -3.55 14.67
CA ASN A 46 4.32 -4.89 15.18
C ASN A 46 3.30 -5.64 14.29
N GLU A 47 3.24 -6.96 14.44
CA GLU A 47 2.41 -7.88 13.64
C GLU A 47 0.90 -7.66 13.76
N ASN A 48 0.41 -7.02 14.83
CA ASN A 48 -1.01 -6.72 14.98
C ASN A 48 -1.45 -5.44 14.24
N ILE A 49 -0.53 -4.74 13.57
CA ILE A 49 -0.85 -3.52 12.82
C ILE A 49 -0.66 -3.83 11.35
N ILE A 50 -1.77 -4.18 10.69
CA ILE A 50 -1.79 -4.56 9.29
C ILE A 50 -1.91 -3.31 8.45
N ILE A 51 -0.94 -3.04 7.58
CA ILE A 51 -1.01 -1.96 6.60
C ILE A 51 -1.72 -2.47 5.34
N TRP A 52 -1.34 -3.66 4.87
CA TRP A 52 -1.89 -4.30 3.68
C TRP A 52 -1.65 -5.80 3.66
N ASP A 53 -2.43 -6.51 2.86
CA ASP A 53 -2.33 -7.97 2.69
C ASP A 53 -2.44 -8.38 1.22
N ASN A 54 -2.28 -9.69 0.96
CA ASN A 54 -2.47 -10.35 -0.33
C ASN A 54 -1.53 -9.91 -1.46
N TRP A 55 -0.38 -9.36 -1.11
CA TRP A 55 0.69 -9.06 -2.07
C TRP A 55 1.70 -10.21 -2.15
N ASN A 56 2.41 -10.33 -3.27
CA ASN A 56 3.61 -11.16 -3.36
C ASN A 56 4.85 -10.36 -2.96
N GLU A 57 5.95 -11.08 -2.77
CA GLU A 57 7.25 -10.51 -2.40
C GLU A 57 7.67 -9.38 -3.36
N THR A 58 7.63 -9.61 -4.68
CA THR A 58 8.03 -8.60 -5.66
C THR A 58 7.21 -7.32 -5.60
N ALA A 59 5.89 -7.40 -5.43
CA ALA A 59 5.02 -6.23 -5.27
C ALA A 59 5.38 -5.43 -4.01
N SER A 60 5.71 -6.15 -2.93
CA SER A 60 6.07 -5.57 -1.63
C SER A 60 7.44 -4.89 -1.71
N ASP A 61 8.43 -5.56 -2.29
CA ASP A 61 9.79 -5.06 -2.50
C ASP A 61 9.80 -3.76 -3.32
N ILE A 62 8.97 -3.67 -4.37
CA ILE A 62 8.85 -2.46 -5.18
C ILE A 62 8.52 -1.25 -4.30
N ILE A 63 7.52 -1.36 -3.41
CA ILE A 63 7.11 -0.26 -2.55
C ILE A 63 8.14 -0.01 -1.45
N GLN A 64 8.68 -1.08 -0.86
CA GLN A 64 9.70 -0.96 0.18
C GLN A 64 10.95 -0.23 -0.34
N GLU A 65 11.48 -0.62 -1.49
CA GLU A 65 12.66 0.02 -2.08
C GLU A 65 12.41 1.50 -2.40
N LEU A 66 11.20 1.87 -2.85
CA LEU A 66 10.84 3.26 -3.11
C LEU A 66 10.79 4.11 -1.82
N LEU A 67 10.33 3.52 -0.72
CA LEU A 67 10.31 4.15 0.60
C LEU A 67 11.73 4.29 1.17
N GLU A 68 12.53 3.23 1.11
CA GLU A 68 13.93 3.23 1.59
C GLU A 68 14.82 4.19 0.78
N SER A 69 14.50 4.39 -0.50
CA SER A 69 15.18 5.35 -1.37
C SER A 69 14.65 6.78 -1.24
N GLU A 70 13.71 7.05 -0.32
CA GLU A 70 13.07 8.36 -0.11
C GLU A 70 12.44 8.94 -1.40
N LEU A 71 11.99 8.07 -2.32
CA LEU A 71 11.37 8.49 -3.58
C LEU A 71 9.88 8.79 -3.44
N ILE A 72 9.25 8.17 -2.42
CA ILE A 72 7.86 8.33 -2.00
C ILE A 72 7.82 8.32 -0.48
N ASP A 73 6.82 8.98 0.11
CA ASP A 73 6.58 8.94 1.55
C ASP A 73 5.26 8.22 1.85
N MET A 74 5.22 7.42 2.91
CA MET A 74 4.00 6.77 3.41
C MET A 74 3.62 7.31 4.78
N LYS A 75 2.35 7.64 4.96
CA LYS A 75 1.82 8.08 6.27
C LYS A 75 0.42 7.52 6.53
N PRO A 76 0.01 7.41 7.81
CA PRO A 76 -1.36 7.07 8.16
C PRO A 76 -2.38 8.05 7.54
N THR A 77 -3.54 7.53 7.18
CA THR A 77 -4.67 8.31 6.67
C THR A 77 -6.00 7.81 7.24
N ASP A 78 -7.09 8.46 6.85
CA ASP A 78 -8.46 8.10 7.24
C ASP A 78 -9.02 6.99 6.34
N GLU A 79 -9.68 5.99 6.94
CA GLU A 79 -10.31 4.86 6.25
C GLU A 79 -11.32 5.29 5.17
N ILE A 80 -11.91 6.48 5.30
CA ILE A 80 -12.86 7.05 4.32
C ILE A 80 -12.23 7.13 2.92
N LEU A 81 -10.91 7.32 2.79
CA LEU A 81 -10.25 7.33 1.49
C LEU A 81 -10.31 5.98 0.77
N TYR A 82 -10.27 4.89 1.51
CA TYR A 82 -10.38 3.53 0.96
C TYR A 82 -11.83 3.18 0.67
N TYR A 83 -12.77 3.63 1.51
CA TYR A 83 -14.21 3.46 1.27
C TYR A 83 -14.65 4.11 -0.04
N LYS A 84 -14.14 5.32 -0.34
CA LYS A 84 -14.36 5.99 -1.63
C LYS A 84 -13.87 5.17 -2.83
N ARG A 85 -12.88 4.29 -2.62
CA ARG A 85 -12.32 3.38 -3.63
C ARG A 85 -12.93 1.99 -3.59
N LYS A 86 -14.02 1.80 -2.83
CA LYS A 86 -14.76 0.54 -2.68
C LYS A 86 -13.91 -0.62 -2.16
N LYS A 87 -12.84 -0.33 -1.41
CA LYS A 87 -12.02 -1.35 -0.74
C LYS A 87 -12.09 -1.20 0.76
N ILE A 88 -12.27 -2.32 1.45
CA ILE A 88 -12.43 -2.42 2.90
C ILE A 88 -11.67 -3.69 3.32
N LEU A 89 -10.72 -3.57 4.26
CA LEU A 89 -10.21 -4.76 4.95
C LEU A 89 -11.22 -5.17 6.02
N LEU A 90 -11.42 -6.48 6.21
CA LEU A 90 -12.33 -7.03 7.23
C LEU A 90 -11.75 -6.93 8.66
N LEU A 91 -10.79 -6.05 8.86
CA LEU A 91 -10.11 -5.80 10.12
C LEU A 91 -10.60 -4.48 10.74
N PRO A 92 -10.65 -4.38 12.08
CA PRO A 92 -10.96 -3.12 12.73
C PRO A 92 -9.88 -2.07 12.45
N VAL A 93 -10.28 -0.82 12.20
CA VAL A 93 -9.33 0.28 11.98
C VAL A 93 -8.47 0.51 13.23
N TYR A 94 -7.17 0.68 13.03
CA TYR A 94 -6.20 0.96 14.07
C TYR A 94 -6.43 2.34 14.69
N LYS A 95 -6.67 2.36 16.01
CA LYS A 95 -6.86 3.60 16.79
C LYS A 95 -5.88 3.72 17.96
N ARG A 96 -5.42 2.58 18.46
CA ARG A 96 -4.51 2.40 19.59
C ARG A 96 -4.05 0.96 19.60
N TYR A 97 -2.93 0.68 20.25
CA TYR A 97 -2.41 -0.67 20.43
C TYR A 97 -3.44 -1.63 21.04
N LYS A 98 -3.58 -2.81 20.43
CA LYS A 98 -4.42 -3.92 20.86
C LYS A 98 -3.71 -5.27 20.64
N PRO A 99 -4.10 -6.32 21.38
CA PRO A 99 -3.52 -7.66 21.24
C PRO A 99 -4.14 -8.46 20.08
N TYR A 100 -4.72 -7.79 19.09
CA TYR A 100 -5.36 -8.40 17.93
C TYR A 100 -5.12 -7.53 16.70
N GLU A 101 -5.20 -8.13 15.52
CA GLU A 101 -4.96 -7.45 14.24
C GLU A 101 -5.90 -6.26 14.01
N GLN A 102 -5.31 -5.15 13.60
CA GLN A 102 -5.99 -3.92 13.25
C GLN A 102 -5.41 -3.37 11.95
N TRP A 103 -6.28 -2.86 11.09
CA TRP A 103 -5.86 -2.26 9.84
C TRP A 103 -5.49 -0.79 10.02
N LEU A 104 -4.30 -0.40 9.56
CA LEU A 104 -3.83 0.97 9.47
C LEU A 104 -3.93 1.46 8.02
N PRO A 105 -4.95 2.27 7.67
CA PRO A 105 -5.02 2.90 6.36
C PRO A 105 -3.83 3.84 6.16
N VAL A 106 -3.24 3.82 4.97
CA VAL A 106 -2.09 4.67 4.61
C VAL A 106 -2.33 5.40 3.29
N GLU A 107 -1.65 6.54 3.13
CA GLU A 107 -1.54 7.24 1.86
C GLU A 107 -0.08 7.59 1.55
N PHE A 108 0.18 7.79 0.27
CA PHE A 108 1.46 8.19 -0.28
C PHE A 108 1.42 9.63 -0.80
N ASN A 109 2.54 10.34 -0.64
CA ASN A 109 2.83 11.66 -1.22
C ASN A 109 4.19 11.69 -1.93
#